data_AF-A0A7V9HRF5-F1
#
_entry.id   AF-A0A7V9HRF5-F1
#
_cell.length_a   1.000
_cell.length_b   1.000
_cell.length_c   1.000
_cell.angle_alpha   90.00
_cell.angle_beta   90.00
_cell.angle_gamma   90.00
#
_symmetry.space_group_name_H-M   'P 1'
#
loop_
_entity.id
_entity.type
_entity.pdbx_description
1 polymer ?
#
loop_
_entity_poly.entity_id
_entity_poly.type
_entity_poly.pdbx_seq_one_letter_code
_entity_poly.pdbx_strand_id
1 'polypeptide(L)'
;EKYRRVTPWLLPSGPPPERVYIVPAEAMVDVTQSVACIQCGACVSACLAMEADPEFIGPAALAKAYRFVGDPRDGQTTERLYDLANDPHGIYDCTHCFACIEACPKGVAPMDQIMRLRRLAGDVHDIDDVNNGRRHEHAFTKIIERKGTLDESLLLQESFAPGVIGKLKPSLAAIKSLLQSIPTAIRGIRTGKMRSVPKLIPGVHHKLPGGSQDHVKRIYATAEESRIELNLFVIGEGGEEEHLPGQQPADAQDLEPEPDFNQT
;
A
#
# COMPACT_ATOMS: atom_id res chain seq x y z
N GLU A 1 18.49 18.95 -2.96
CA GLU A 1 17.42 19.37 -2.03
C GLU A 1 16.49 18.21 -1.66
N LYS A 2 15.79 17.59 -2.63
CA LYS A 2 14.88 16.45 -2.41
C LYS A 2 15.44 15.29 -1.57
N TYR A 3 16.70 14.93 -1.80
CA TYR A 3 17.37 13.88 -1.02
C TYR A 3 17.47 14.19 0.49
N ARG A 4 17.48 15.47 0.88
CA ARG A 4 17.49 15.85 2.31
C ARG A 4 16.12 15.75 2.96
N ARG A 5 15.02 15.77 2.18
CA ARG A 5 13.63 15.66 2.68
C ARG A 5 13.33 14.31 3.31
N VAL A 6 14.10 13.27 2.98
CA VAL A 6 13.93 11.92 3.53
C VAL A 6 14.83 11.63 4.74
N THR A 7 15.51 12.65 5.28
CA THR A 7 16.42 12.51 6.43
C THR A 7 17.42 11.35 6.22
N PRO A 8 18.30 11.41 5.20
CA PRO A 8 19.07 10.27 4.70
C PRO A 8 20.29 9.88 5.58
N TRP A 9 20.11 9.87 6.90
CA TRP A 9 21.08 9.41 7.89
C TRP A 9 20.38 8.62 8.99
N LEU A 10 21.14 7.77 9.67
CA LEU A 10 20.63 6.90 10.74
C LEU A 10 20.30 7.74 11.98
N LEU A 11 19.16 7.47 12.61
CA LEU A 11 18.75 8.08 13.87
C LEU A 11 18.45 6.99 14.91
N PRO A 12 19.48 6.47 15.61
CA PRO A 12 19.29 5.41 16.60
C PRO A 12 18.55 5.87 17.85
N SER A 13 17.83 4.95 18.50
CA SER A 13 17.29 5.19 19.84
C SER A 13 18.37 4.99 20.91
N GLY A 14 18.44 5.91 21.88
CA GLY A 14 19.32 5.80 23.04
C GLY A 14 20.74 6.35 22.84
N PRO A 15 21.60 6.22 23.86
CA PRO A 15 22.99 6.70 23.78
C PRO A 15 23.81 5.85 22.79
N PRO A 16 24.77 6.45 22.07
CA PRO A 16 25.63 5.71 21.16
C PRO A 16 26.47 4.67 21.93
N PRO A 17 26.65 3.45 21.40
CA PRO A 17 27.47 2.43 22.02
C PRO A 17 28.96 2.84 22.02
N GLU A 18 29.76 2.27 22.92
CA GLU A 18 31.21 2.51 22.98
C GLU A 18 31.96 2.02 21.72
N ARG A 19 31.37 1.10 20.96
CA ARG A 19 31.94 0.50 19.75
C ARG A 19 30.94 0.53 18.59
N VAL A 20 30.78 -0.59 17.88
CA VAL A 20 29.83 -0.74 16.78
C VAL A 20 28.47 -1.22 17.26
N TYR A 21 27.41 -0.82 16.55
CA TYR A 21 26.10 -1.47 16.65
C TYR A 21 26.21 -2.91 16.17
N ILE A 22 25.80 -3.86 17.01
CA ILE A 22 25.75 -5.27 16.66
C ILE A 22 24.36 -5.57 16.10
N VAL A 23 24.31 -6.12 14.90
CA VAL A 23 23.06 -6.49 14.21
C VAL A 23 23.27 -7.89 13.61
N PRO A 24 22.28 -8.80 13.74
CA PRO A 24 22.33 -10.09 13.05
C PRO A 24 22.34 -9.88 11.53
N ALA A 25 23.04 -10.76 10.79
CA ALA A 25 23.20 -10.60 9.34
C ALA A 25 21.85 -10.64 8.61
N GLU A 26 20.95 -11.48 9.10
CA GLU A 26 19.60 -11.72 8.57
C GLU A 26 18.76 -10.43 8.61
N ALA A 27 18.90 -9.62 9.68
CA ALA A 27 18.17 -8.35 9.80
C ALA A 27 18.71 -7.25 8.88
N MET A 28 19.87 -7.45 8.25
CA MET A 28 20.43 -6.50 7.28
C MET A 28 20.12 -6.89 5.83
N VAL A 29 19.70 -8.13 5.56
CA VAL A 29 19.41 -8.65 4.21
C VAL A 29 18.42 -7.74 3.50
N ASP A 30 17.37 -7.32 4.20
CA ASP A 30 16.27 -6.55 3.64
C ASP A 30 16.68 -5.18 3.08
N VAL A 31 17.73 -4.58 3.65
CA VAL A 31 18.22 -3.27 3.20
C VAL A 31 19.37 -3.36 2.20
N THR A 32 19.94 -4.54 1.94
CA THR A 32 21.12 -4.69 1.06
C THR A 32 20.91 -4.12 -0.34
N GLN A 33 19.73 -4.37 -0.93
CA GLN A 33 19.37 -3.89 -2.26
C GLN A 33 19.32 -2.35 -2.31
N SER A 34 18.74 -1.71 -1.30
CA SER A 34 18.67 -0.24 -1.22
C SER A 34 20.03 0.41 -0.90
N VAL A 35 20.93 -0.30 -0.20
CA VAL A 35 22.33 0.15 0.02
C VAL A 35 23.08 0.29 -1.30
N ALA A 36 22.82 -0.57 -2.29
CA ALA A 36 23.58 -0.66 -3.53
C ALA A 36 23.44 0.57 -4.46
N CYS A 37 22.58 1.53 -4.10
CA CYS A 37 22.38 2.76 -4.85
C CYS A 37 23.64 3.63 -4.90
N ILE A 38 24.16 3.86 -6.11
CA ILE A 38 25.32 4.72 -6.38
C ILE A 38 24.94 6.19 -6.66
N GLN A 39 23.68 6.57 -6.44
CA GLN A 39 23.16 7.93 -6.70
C GLN A 39 23.41 8.46 -8.12
N CYS A 40 23.41 7.60 -9.15
CA CYS A 40 23.65 8.01 -10.54
C CYS A 40 22.53 8.87 -11.16
N GLY A 41 21.32 8.87 -10.58
CA GLY A 41 20.19 9.65 -11.08
C GLY A 41 19.40 9.04 -12.25
N ALA A 42 19.80 7.88 -12.80
CA ALA A 42 19.11 7.26 -13.94
C ALA A 42 17.61 7.00 -13.69
N CYS A 43 17.26 6.54 -12.48
CA CYS A 43 15.87 6.35 -12.09
C CYS A 43 15.07 7.66 -11.98
N VAL A 44 15.73 8.77 -11.63
CA VAL A 44 15.13 10.10 -11.52
C VAL A 44 14.80 10.62 -12.92
N SER A 45 15.74 10.50 -13.87
CA SER A 45 15.53 10.91 -15.25
C SER A 45 14.48 10.09 -15.98
N ALA A 46 14.30 8.82 -15.62
CA ALA A 46 13.30 7.93 -16.23
C ALA A 46 11.89 8.07 -15.62
N CYS A 47 11.73 8.81 -14.52
CA CYS A 47 10.48 8.83 -13.76
C CYS A 47 9.44 9.77 -14.36
N LEU A 48 8.36 9.23 -14.91
CA LEU A 48 7.24 10.01 -15.46
C LEU A 48 6.49 10.82 -14.39
N ALA A 49 6.41 10.32 -13.15
CA ALA A 49 5.79 11.07 -12.06
C ALA A 49 6.54 12.37 -11.76
N MET A 50 7.86 12.40 -11.95
CA MET A 50 8.67 13.61 -11.76
C MET A 50 8.53 14.61 -12.91
N GLU A 51 8.09 14.18 -14.08
CA GLU A 51 7.74 15.06 -15.20
C GLU A 51 6.40 15.76 -14.93
N ALA A 52 5.42 15.03 -14.41
CA ALA A 52 4.12 15.58 -14.03
C ALA A 52 4.19 16.47 -12.78
N ASP A 53 4.97 16.05 -11.77
CA ASP A 53 5.20 16.78 -10.54
C ASP A 53 6.71 16.96 -10.25
N PRO A 54 7.27 18.13 -10.59
CA PRO A 54 8.66 18.46 -10.28
C PRO A 54 8.96 18.58 -8.78
N GLU A 55 7.99 18.52 -7.87
CA GLU A 55 8.21 18.54 -6.42
C GLU A 55 8.24 17.14 -5.80
N PHE A 56 7.75 16.11 -6.50
CA PHE A 56 7.81 14.70 -6.08
C PHE A 56 9.21 14.33 -5.58
N ILE A 57 9.32 13.76 -4.37
CA ILE A 57 10.60 13.39 -3.73
C ILE A 57 11.47 12.55 -4.67
N GLY A 58 10.84 11.65 -5.43
CA GLY A 58 11.49 10.89 -6.50
C GLY A 58 12.06 9.54 -6.06
N PRO A 59 12.30 8.64 -7.03
CA PRO A 59 12.62 7.24 -6.76
C PRO A 59 13.93 7.04 -6.00
N ALA A 60 14.99 7.78 -6.34
CA ALA A 60 16.29 7.64 -5.68
C ALA A 60 16.25 8.01 -4.19
N ALA A 61 15.50 9.08 -3.85
CA ALA A 61 15.39 9.54 -2.48
C ALA A 61 14.48 8.62 -1.66
N LEU A 62 13.36 8.14 -2.22
CA LEU A 62 12.48 7.20 -1.53
C LEU A 62 13.14 5.81 -1.34
N ALA A 63 13.91 5.32 -2.30
CA ALA A 63 14.72 4.11 -2.09
C ALA A 63 15.73 4.27 -0.96
N LYS A 64 16.32 5.48 -0.81
CA LYS A 64 17.16 5.79 0.35
C LYS A 64 16.36 5.92 1.65
N ALA A 65 15.12 6.40 1.60
CA ALA A 65 14.26 6.46 2.77
C ALA A 65 13.99 5.05 3.31
N TYR A 66 13.68 4.10 2.42
CA TYR A 66 13.51 2.70 2.78
C TYR A 66 14.75 2.10 3.43
N ARG A 67 15.94 2.45 2.91
CA ARG A 67 17.21 2.04 3.51
C ARG A 67 17.29 2.34 5.01
N PHE A 68 16.69 3.42 5.51
CA PHE A 68 16.68 3.72 6.95
C PHE A 68 15.47 3.13 7.66
N VAL A 69 14.29 3.16 7.04
CA VAL A 69 13.07 2.54 7.58
C VAL A 69 13.24 1.04 7.86
N GLY A 70 13.93 0.32 6.97
CA GLY A 70 14.22 -1.11 7.13
C GLY A 70 15.50 -1.41 7.91
N ASP A 71 16.28 -0.40 8.34
CA ASP A 71 17.50 -0.64 9.11
C ASP A 71 17.15 -0.87 10.59
N PRO A 72 17.47 -2.03 11.19
CA PRO A 72 17.13 -2.34 12.58
C PRO A 72 17.82 -1.43 13.61
N ARG A 73 18.78 -0.60 13.18
CA ARG A 73 19.45 0.38 14.03
C ARG A 73 18.75 1.73 14.05
N ASP A 74 17.79 1.97 13.15
CA ASP A 74 17.04 3.23 13.13
C ASP A 74 15.91 3.18 14.16
N GLY A 75 15.76 4.27 14.91
CA GLY A 75 14.80 4.42 15.98
C GLY A 75 13.59 5.30 15.63
N GLN A 76 13.54 5.85 14.40
CA GLN A 76 12.58 6.89 14.01
C GLN A 76 11.69 6.42 12.84
N THR A 77 11.44 5.11 12.75
CA THR A 77 10.71 4.51 11.63
C THR A 77 9.31 5.09 11.45
N THR A 78 8.55 5.20 12.54
CA THR A 78 7.17 5.71 12.50
C THR A 78 7.13 7.17 12.05
N GLU A 79 8.01 8.02 12.58
CA GLU A 79 8.10 9.44 12.26
C GLU A 79 8.47 9.65 10.78
N ARG A 80 9.44 8.88 10.28
CA ARG A 80 9.82 8.92 8.85
C ARG A 80 8.65 8.55 7.95
N LEU A 81 7.95 7.46 8.26
CA LEU A 81 6.79 7.01 7.49
C LEU A 81 5.67 8.04 7.54
N TYR A 82 5.44 8.65 8.71
CA TYR A 82 4.45 9.70 8.88
C TYR A 82 4.77 10.93 8.02
N ASP A 83 6.00 11.41 8.06
CA ASP A 83 6.45 12.54 7.26
C ASP A 83 6.31 12.25 5.77
N LEU A 84 6.74 11.07 5.32
CA LEU A 84 6.65 10.65 3.91
C LEU A 84 5.21 10.47 3.41
N ALA A 85 4.31 9.99 4.27
CA ALA A 85 2.90 9.77 3.95
C ALA A 85 2.09 11.07 3.94
N ASN A 86 2.48 12.05 4.76
CA ASN A 86 1.80 13.34 4.88
C ASN A 86 2.42 14.45 4.00
N ASP A 87 3.60 14.21 3.43
CA ASP A 87 4.18 15.08 2.43
C ASP A 87 3.30 15.07 1.16
N PRO A 88 2.79 16.23 0.69
CA PRO A 88 1.97 16.31 -0.53
C PRO A 88 2.66 15.74 -1.77
N HIS A 89 4.00 15.71 -1.77
CA HIS A 89 4.86 15.22 -2.84
C HIS A 89 5.64 13.96 -2.42
N GLY A 90 5.05 13.20 -1.48
CA GLY A 90 5.62 12.11 -0.72
C GLY A 90 5.56 10.75 -1.41
N ILE A 91 5.40 9.68 -0.63
CA ILE A 91 5.40 8.29 -1.16
C ILE A 91 4.20 8.01 -2.08
N TYR A 92 3.08 8.73 -1.95
CA TYR A 92 1.84 8.48 -2.68
C TYR A 92 1.81 9.05 -4.11
N ASP A 93 2.74 9.93 -4.47
CA ASP A 93 2.84 10.50 -5.82
C ASP A 93 3.49 9.57 -6.85
N CYS A 94 4.07 8.45 -6.40
CA CYS A 94 4.51 7.41 -7.32
C CYS A 94 3.32 6.80 -8.06
N THR A 95 3.35 6.88 -9.39
CA THR A 95 2.29 6.38 -10.29
C THR A 95 2.49 4.93 -10.77
N HIS A 96 3.48 4.22 -10.23
CA HIS A 96 3.81 2.83 -10.60
C HIS A 96 4.08 2.64 -12.11
N CYS A 97 4.85 3.53 -12.72
CA CYS A 97 5.26 3.36 -14.13
C CYS A 97 6.44 2.40 -14.34
N PHE A 98 7.06 1.88 -13.25
CA PHE A 98 8.18 0.92 -13.24
C PHE A 98 9.47 1.32 -13.98
N ALA A 99 9.51 2.42 -14.73
CA ALA A 99 10.68 2.89 -15.47
C ALA A 99 11.95 3.07 -14.61
N CYS A 100 11.79 3.39 -13.33
CA CYS A 100 12.91 3.52 -12.40
C CYS A 100 13.61 2.19 -12.07
N ILE A 101 12.92 1.05 -12.21
CA ILE A 101 13.51 -0.29 -12.07
C ILE A 101 14.38 -0.56 -13.29
N GLU A 102 13.82 -0.44 -14.50
CA GLU A 102 14.50 -0.72 -15.77
C GLU A 102 15.74 0.15 -15.97
N ALA A 103 15.66 1.43 -15.58
CA ALA A 103 16.78 2.36 -15.71
C ALA A 103 17.90 2.14 -14.70
N CYS A 104 17.72 1.32 -13.66
CA CYS A 104 18.69 1.20 -12.57
C CYS A 104 19.86 0.27 -12.92
N PRO A 105 21.10 0.78 -13.07
CA PRO A 105 22.25 -0.07 -13.44
C PRO A 105 22.73 -0.98 -12.30
N LYS A 106 22.18 -0.84 -11.10
CA LYS A 106 22.57 -1.57 -9.88
C LYS A 106 21.50 -2.52 -9.36
N GLY A 107 20.34 -2.62 -10.03
CA GLY A 107 19.26 -3.50 -9.59
C GLY A 107 18.63 -3.10 -8.25
N VAL A 108 18.67 -1.82 -7.87
CA VAL A 108 18.11 -1.33 -6.59
C VAL A 108 16.58 -1.46 -6.54
N ALA A 109 15.93 -1.52 -7.71
CA ALA A 109 14.48 -1.52 -7.88
C ALA A 109 13.75 -0.47 -7.03
N PRO A 110 13.93 0.84 -7.31
CA PRO A 110 13.40 1.92 -6.46
C PRO A 110 11.88 1.88 -6.23
N MET A 111 11.09 1.42 -7.20
CA MET A 111 9.63 1.30 -7.07
C MET A 111 9.25 0.30 -5.97
N ASP A 112 9.95 -0.84 -5.89
CA ASP A 112 9.71 -1.86 -4.86
C ASP A 112 9.98 -1.29 -3.47
N GLN A 113 11.04 -0.49 -3.33
CA GLN A 113 11.35 0.21 -2.08
C GLN A 113 10.25 1.22 -1.69
N ILE A 114 9.65 1.91 -2.68
CA ILE A 114 8.49 2.79 -2.45
C ILE A 114 7.27 1.98 -1.99
N MET A 115 7.02 0.81 -2.59
CA MET A 115 5.89 -0.05 -2.20
C MET A 115 6.04 -0.58 -0.77
N ARG A 116 7.25 -0.94 -0.37
CA ARG A 116 7.55 -1.33 1.01
C ARG A 116 7.27 -0.18 1.99
N LEU A 117 7.66 1.05 1.66
CA LEU A 117 7.31 2.23 2.46
C LEU A 117 5.80 2.43 2.60
N ARG A 118 5.03 2.30 1.52
CA ARG A 118 3.57 2.42 1.55
C ARG A 118 2.92 1.34 2.42
N ARG A 119 3.36 0.09 2.26
CA ARG A 119 2.87 -1.04 3.06
C ARG A 119 3.15 -0.84 4.54
N LEU A 120 4.39 -0.47 4.89
CA LEU A 120 4.75 -0.19 6.28
C LEU A 120 3.92 0.97 6.85
N ALA A 121 3.76 2.07 6.09
CA ALA A 121 2.96 3.20 6.54
C ALA A 121 1.50 2.81 6.81
N GLY A 122 0.85 2.11 5.88
CA GLY A 122 -0.58 1.78 5.98
C GLY A 122 -0.90 0.57 6.87
N ASP A 123 -0.22 -0.56 6.65
CA ASP A 123 -0.60 -1.85 7.23
C ASP A 123 0.01 -2.06 8.62
N VAL A 124 1.24 -1.58 8.83
CA VAL A 124 2.00 -1.81 10.07
C VAL A 124 1.84 -0.63 11.03
N HIS A 125 1.92 0.60 10.52
CA HIS A 125 1.92 1.81 11.35
C HIS A 125 0.56 2.55 11.40
N ASP A 126 -0.47 2.06 10.69
CA ASP A 126 -1.82 2.64 10.68
C ASP A 126 -1.86 4.14 10.30
N ILE A 127 -0.94 4.57 9.43
CA ILE A 127 -0.79 5.97 9.05
C ILE A 127 -1.77 6.31 7.93
N ASP A 128 -2.73 7.18 8.23
CA ASP A 128 -3.65 7.74 7.24
C ASP A 128 -2.95 8.86 6.43
N ASP A 129 -3.10 8.81 5.11
CA ASP A 129 -2.61 9.83 4.20
C ASP A 129 -3.56 11.04 4.10
N VAL A 130 -3.02 12.16 3.61
CA VAL A 130 -3.78 13.41 3.43
C VAL A 130 -4.91 13.30 2.41
N ASN A 131 -4.80 12.40 1.43
CA ASN A 131 -5.73 12.23 0.33
C ASN A 131 -6.81 11.18 0.61
N ASN A 132 -6.87 10.64 1.84
CA ASN A 132 -7.82 9.62 2.25
C ASN A 132 -7.74 8.31 1.45
N GLY A 133 -6.62 8.06 0.77
CA GLY A 133 -6.40 6.89 -0.09
C GLY A 133 -6.42 5.58 0.71
N ARG A 134 -5.70 5.54 1.84
CA ARG A 134 -5.63 4.38 2.73
C ARG A 134 -6.98 4.06 3.35
N ARG A 135 -7.71 5.07 3.84
CA ARG A 135 -9.07 4.86 4.37
C ARG A 135 -10.04 4.35 3.31
N HIS A 136 -9.89 4.83 2.08
CA HIS A 136 -10.70 4.36 0.96
C HIS A 136 -10.41 2.90 0.62
N GLU A 137 -9.12 2.54 0.54
CA GLU A 137 -8.68 1.17 0.33
C GLU A 137 -9.16 0.24 1.45
N HIS A 138 -8.99 0.63 2.72
CA HIS A 138 -9.47 -0.15 3.87
C HIS A 138 -10.99 -0.30 3.89
N ALA A 139 -11.74 0.75 3.53
CA ALA A 139 -13.20 0.67 3.40
C ALA A 139 -13.59 -0.28 2.25
N PHE A 140 -12.89 -0.21 1.12
CA PHE A 140 -13.13 -1.05 -0.04
C PHE A 140 -12.95 -2.54 0.30
N THR A 141 -11.81 -2.91 0.89
CA THR A 141 -11.49 -4.29 1.25
C THR A 141 -12.46 -4.82 2.30
N LYS A 142 -12.74 -4.05 3.36
CA LYS A 142 -13.68 -4.43 4.43
C LYS A 142 -15.12 -4.61 3.96
N ILE A 143 -15.57 -3.81 3.00
CA ILE A 143 -16.91 -3.98 2.42
C ILE A 143 -17.00 -5.30 1.66
N ILE A 144 -15.99 -5.61 0.84
CA ILE A 144 -15.95 -6.85 0.06
C ILE A 144 -15.84 -8.05 1.00
N GLU A 145 -14.98 -8.01 2.00
CA GLU A 145 -14.82 -9.06 3.00
C GLU A 145 -16.16 -9.35 3.70
N ARG A 146 -16.85 -8.30 4.17
CA ARG A 146 -18.12 -8.44 4.90
C ARG A 146 -19.29 -8.89 4.00
N LYS A 147 -19.37 -8.39 2.76
CA LYS A 147 -20.55 -8.60 1.90
C LYS A 147 -20.35 -9.61 0.78
N GLY A 148 -19.12 -9.98 0.46
CA GLY A 148 -18.77 -10.73 -0.76
C GLY A 148 -19.03 -9.96 -2.05
N THR A 149 -19.24 -8.65 -1.97
CA THR A 149 -19.43 -7.73 -3.10
C THR A 149 -19.05 -6.32 -2.67
N LEU A 150 -18.60 -5.51 -3.61
CA LEU A 150 -18.47 -4.08 -3.38
C LEU A 150 -19.87 -3.45 -3.31
N ASP A 151 -20.10 -2.60 -2.32
CA ASP A 151 -21.28 -1.74 -2.22
C ASP A 151 -20.80 -0.30 -2.25
N GLU A 152 -20.87 0.32 -3.43
CA GLU A 152 -20.33 1.67 -3.68
C GLU A 152 -21.02 2.73 -2.83
N SER A 153 -22.27 2.49 -2.42
CA SER A 153 -23.01 3.41 -1.55
C SER A 153 -22.47 3.44 -0.13
N LEU A 154 -21.97 2.30 0.37
CA LEU A 154 -21.28 2.21 1.65
C LEU A 154 -19.83 2.68 1.55
N LEU A 155 -19.19 2.50 0.39
CA LEU A 155 -17.80 2.86 0.18
C LEU A 155 -17.54 4.33 0.50
N LEU A 156 -18.39 5.23 0.01
CA LEU A 156 -18.26 6.66 0.31
C LEU A 156 -18.35 6.94 1.82
N GLN A 157 -19.29 6.28 2.50
CA GLN A 157 -19.50 6.50 3.93
C GLN A 157 -18.34 5.97 4.76
N GLU A 158 -17.92 4.73 4.49
CA GLU A 158 -16.83 4.08 5.23
C GLU A 158 -15.47 4.72 4.93
N SER A 159 -15.27 5.26 3.72
CA SER A 159 -14.04 5.98 3.36
C SER A 159 -13.90 7.30 4.11
N PHE A 160 -14.97 8.10 4.24
CA PHE A 160 -14.91 9.46 4.79
C PHE A 160 -15.29 9.56 6.27
N ALA A 161 -16.07 8.60 6.77
CA ALA A 161 -16.56 8.56 8.15
C ALA A 161 -16.57 7.11 8.65
N PRO A 162 -15.39 6.49 8.87
CA PRO A 162 -15.31 5.16 9.43
C PRO A 162 -16.03 5.13 10.78
N GLY A 163 -17.05 4.27 10.89
CA GLY A 163 -17.92 4.25 12.06
C GLY A 163 -18.86 3.04 12.07
N VAL A 164 -19.46 2.79 13.24
CA VAL A 164 -20.51 1.79 13.41
C VAL A 164 -21.77 2.27 12.68
N ILE A 165 -22.44 1.35 11.97
CA ILE A 165 -23.72 1.57 11.27
C ILE A 165 -24.62 2.52 12.10
N GLY A 166 -24.92 3.69 11.54
CA GLY A 166 -25.80 4.69 12.17
C GLY A 166 -25.13 5.81 12.99
N LYS A 167 -23.80 5.81 13.16
CA LYS A 167 -23.07 6.94 13.78
C LYS A 167 -21.96 7.45 12.86
N LEU A 168 -22.30 8.43 12.01
CA LEU A 168 -21.31 9.21 11.27
C LEU A 168 -20.45 10.02 12.26
N LYS A 169 -19.13 9.78 12.26
CA LYS A 169 -18.14 10.66 12.89
C LYS A 169 -17.17 11.19 11.82
N PRO A 170 -17.63 12.03 10.89
CA PRO A 170 -16.76 12.56 9.85
C PRO A 170 -15.69 13.46 10.49
N SER A 171 -14.45 13.32 10.04
CA SER A 171 -13.39 14.27 10.40
C SER A 171 -13.65 15.62 9.71
N LEU A 172 -13.09 16.71 10.24
CA LEU A 172 -13.22 18.05 9.61
C LEU A 172 -12.70 18.07 8.16
N ALA A 173 -11.62 17.33 7.90
CA ALA A 173 -11.07 17.15 6.54
C ALA A 173 -12.06 16.43 5.62
N ALA A 174 -12.72 15.36 6.11
CA ALA A 174 -13.73 14.64 5.35
C ALA A 174 -14.94 15.52 5.01
N ILE A 175 -15.40 16.37 5.95
CA ILE A 175 -16.50 17.32 5.69
C ILE A 175 -16.11 18.30 4.58
N LYS A 176 -14.90 18.87 4.64
CA LYS A 176 -14.39 19.79 3.62
C LYS A 176 -14.35 19.13 2.24
N SER A 177 -13.86 17.90 2.15
CA SER A 177 -13.81 17.12 0.90
C SER A 177 -15.20 16.81 0.32
N LEU A 178 -16.15 16.43 1.19
CA LEU A 178 -17.54 16.21 0.80
C LEU A 178 -18.21 17.47 0.25
N LEU A 179 -17.97 18.63 0.90
CA LEU A 179 -18.48 19.93 0.42
C LEU A 179 -17.92 20.29 -0.96
N GLN A 180 -16.63 20.04 -1.20
CA GLN A 180 -16.01 20.27 -2.52
C GLN A 180 -16.60 19.37 -3.62
N SER A 181 -17.18 18.23 -3.25
CA SER A 181 -17.78 17.27 -4.18
C SER A 181 -19.24 17.61 -4.57
N ILE A 182 -19.88 18.56 -3.88
CA ILE A 182 -21.28 18.96 -4.12
C ILE A 182 -21.55 19.40 -5.58
N PRO A 183 -20.72 20.26 -6.22
CA PRO A 183 -20.97 20.68 -7.60
C PRO A 183 -21.00 19.51 -8.59
N THR A 184 -20.12 18.53 -8.39
CA THR A 184 -20.06 17.30 -9.19
C THR A 184 -21.31 16.46 -8.98
N ALA A 185 -21.75 16.33 -7.73
CA ALA A 185 -22.98 15.62 -7.40
C ALA A 185 -24.21 16.29 -8.07
N ILE A 186 -24.33 17.61 -7.99
CA ILE A 186 -25.41 18.37 -8.64
C ILE A 186 -25.39 18.15 -10.16
N ARG A 187 -24.19 18.20 -10.78
CA ARG A 187 -24.03 17.92 -12.21
C ARG A 187 -24.45 16.49 -12.56
N GLY A 188 -24.09 15.50 -11.74
CA GLY A 188 -24.48 14.10 -11.93
C GLY A 188 -26.00 13.88 -11.86
N ILE A 189 -26.68 14.57 -10.94
CA ILE A 189 -28.15 14.56 -10.84
C ILE A 189 -28.76 15.24 -12.06
N ARG A 190 -28.30 16.45 -12.42
CA ARG A 190 -28.83 17.23 -13.55
C ARG A 190 -28.65 16.52 -14.90
N THR A 191 -27.54 15.80 -15.08
CA THR A 191 -27.26 15.03 -16.29
C THR A 191 -27.96 13.67 -16.33
N GLY A 192 -28.70 13.31 -15.27
CA GLY A 192 -29.39 12.02 -15.18
C GLY A 192 -28.46 10.83 -14.96
N LYS A 193 -27.17 11.07 -14.67
CA LYS A 193 -26.19 10.01 -14.38
C LYS A 193 -26.36 9.40 -12.99
N MET A 194 -27.09 10.08 -12.09
CA MET A 194 -27.46 9.58 -10.76
C MET A 194 -28.99 9.44 -10.61
N ARG A 195 -29.62 8.63 -11.48
CA ARG A 195 -31.07 8.41 -11.46
C ARG A 195 -31.53 7.29 -10.52
N SER A 196 -30.66 6.34 -10.18
CA SER A 196 -31.02 5.20 -9.33
C SER A 196 -30.86 5.55 -7.84
N VAL A 197 -31.77 6.37 -7.32
CA VAL A 197 -31.82 6.76 -5.89
C VAL A 197 -31.77 5.55 -4.94
N PRO A 198 -32.43 4.40 -5.22
CA PRO A 198 -32.31 3.22 -4.36
C PRO A 198 -30.89 2.65 -4.26
N LYS A 199 -30.09 2.75 -5.33
CA LYS A 199 -28.68 2.29 -5.34
C LYS A 199 -27.74 3.23 -4.57
N LEU A 200 -28.24 4.40 -4.15
CA LEU A 200 -27.51 5.35 -3.32
C LEU A 200 -27.86 5.17 -1.84
N ILE A 201 -28.80 4.29 -1.49
CA ILE A 201 -29.16 4.00 -0.10
C ILE A 201 -28.10 3.06 0.47
N PRO A 202 -27.32 3.50 1.48
CA PRO A 202 -26.28 2.70 2.09
C PRO A 202 -26.84 1.36 2.59
N GLY A 203 -26.25 0.26 2.15
CA GLY A 203 -26.63 -1.08 2.58
C GLY A 203 -27.65 -1.79 1.68
N VAL A 204 -28.32 -1.08 0.78
CA VAL A 204 -29.30 -1.65 -0.17
C VAL A 204 -28.58 -1.97 -1.48
N HIS A 205 -27.80 -3.05 -1.47
CA HIS A 205 -27.10 -3.56 -2.65
C HIS A 205 -27.70 -4.91 -3.10
N HIS A 206 -27.84 -5.10 -4.40
CA HIS A 206 -28.31 -6.36 -4.98
C HIS A 206 -27.34 -7.51 -4.66
N LYS A 207 -27.88 -8.71 -4.41
CA LYS A 207 -27.04 -9.91 -4.24
C LYS A 207 -26.66 -10.46 -5.61
N LEU A 208 -25.43 -10.94 -5.74
CA LEU A 208 -25.00 -11.66 -6.93
C LEU A 208 -25.71 -13.04 -6.98
N PRO A 209 -26.09 -13.52 -8.17
CA PRO A 209 -26.67 -14.85 -8.33
C PRO A 209 -25.65 -15.95 -8.00
N GLY A 210 -26.12 -17.17 -7.74
CA GLY A 210 -25.24 -18.36 -7.68
C GLY A 210 -24.35 -18.50 -6.43
N GLY A 211 -24.59 -17.75 -5.35
CA GLY A 211 -23.80 -17.89 -4.11
C GLY A 211 -22.38 -17.35 -4.20
N SER A 212 -22.02 -16.60 -5.26
CA SER A 212 -20.68 -16.06 -5.48
C SER A 212 -20.19 -15.18 -4.33
N GLN A 213 -21.09 -14.50 -3.62
CA GLN A 213 -20.73 -13.70 -2.45
C GLN A 213 -20.12 -14.55 -1.33
N ASP A 214 -20.65 -15.75 -1.10
CA ASP A 214 -20.14 -16.63 -0.06
C ASP A 214 -18.83 -17.29 -0.50
N HIS A 215 -18.63 -17.48 -1.82
CA HIS A 215 -17.33 -17.86 -2.37
C HIS A 215 -16.27 -16.80 -2.06
N VAL A 216 -16.53 -15.52 -2.38
CA VAL A 216 -15.60 -14.42 -2.11
C VAL A 216 -15.26 -14.36 -0.62
N LYS A 217 -16.24 -14.47 0.28
CA LYS A 217 -15.99 -14.50 1.73
C LYS A 217 -15.07 -15.64 2.16
N ARG A 218 -15.20 -16.83 1.54
CA ARG A 218 -14.29 -17.96 1.82
C ARG A 218 -12.86 -17.65 1.39
N ILE A 219 -12.67 -17.03 0.21
CA ILE A 219 -11.34 -16.62 -0.27
C ILE A 219 -10.66 -15.70 0.75
N TYR A 220 -11.39 -14.69 1.27
CA TYR A 220 -10.86 -13.80 2.30
C TYR A 220 -10.48 -14.56 3.59
N ALA A 221 -11.34 -15.45 4.07
CA ALA A 221 -11.05 -16.25 5.27
C ALA A 221 -9.78 -17.11 5.11
N THR A 222 -9.62 -17.79 3.97
CA THR A 222 -8.43 -18.60 3.68
C THR A 222 -7.17 -17.75 3.50
N ALA A 223 -7.27 -16.62 2.82
CA ALA A 223 -6.14 -15.72 2.57
C ALA A 223 -5.59 -15.11 3.88
N GLU A 224 -6.45 -14.82 4.85
CA GLU A 224 -6.03 -14.26 6.14
C GLU A 224 -5.37 -15.32 7.06
N GLU A 225 -5.83 -16.58 7.00
CA GLU A 225 -5.16 -17.70 7.67
C GLU A 225 -3.78 -17.98 7.07
N SER A 226 -3.64 -17.80 5.76
CA SER A 226 -2.42 -18.06 4.98
C SER A 226 -1.62 -16.79 4.72
N ARG A 227 -1.54 -15.86 5.68
CA ARG A 227 -0.89 -14.54 5.53
C ARG A 227 0.64 -14.64 5.32
N ILE A 228 1.02 -15.21 4.18
CA ILE A 228 2.38 -15.25 3.68
C ILE A 228 2.67 -13.83 3.20
N GLU A 229 3.42 -13.09 4.00
CA GLU A 229 4.06 -11.86 3.50
C GLU A 229 5.11 -12.28 2.47
N LEU A 230 4.67 -12.44 1.23
CA LEU A 230 5.57 -12.71 0.11
C LEU A 230 6.46 -11.46 -0.04
N ASN A 231 7.69 -11.56 0.47
CA ASN A 231 8.80 -10.72 0.07
C ASN A 231 9.11 -11.04 -1.40
N LEU A 232 8.26 -10.57 -2.31
CA LEU A 232 8.22 -10.96 -3.73
C LEU A 232 9.54 -10.72 -4.50
N PHE A 233 10.52 -10.03 -3.91
CA PHE A 233 11.68 -9.51 -4.64
C PHE A 233 13.04 -9.62 -3.94
N VAL A 234 13.17 -10.37 -2.84
CA VAL A 234 14.51 -10.84 -2.42
C VAL A 234 14.88 -12.02 -3.30
N ILE A 235 15.22 -11.76 -4.57
CA ILE A 235 15.84 -12.76 -5.43
C ILE A 235 17.33 -12.76 -5.08
N GLY A 236 17.68 -13.43 -3.99
CA GLY A 236 19.06 -13.82 -3.74
C GLY A 236 19.38 -15.01 -4.63
N GLU A 237 20.11 -14.81 -5.72
CA GLU A 237 20.85 -15.91 -6.33
C GLU A 237 21.99 -16.28 -5.37
N GLY A 238 21.74 -17.24 -4.47
CA GLY A 238 22.78 -17.74 -3.58
C GLY A 238 22.28 -18.57 -2.41
N GLY A 239 22.37 -19.89 -2.56
CA GLY A 239 22.30 -20.84 -1.45
C GLY A 239 21.16 -21.83 -1.60
N GLU A 240 21.52 -23.10 -1.52
CA GLU A 240 20.65 -24.28 -1.55
C GLU A 240 19.35 -24.10 -0.75
N GLU A 241 18.28 -24.74 -1.22
CA GLU A 241 16.98 -24.82 -0.56
C GLU A 241 17.13 -25.33 0.88
N GLU A 242 17.32 -24.43 1.85
CA GLU A 242 17.19 -24.75 3.26
C GLU A 242 15.70 -24.85 3.58
N HIS A 243 15.18 -26.06 3.43
CA HIS A 243 13.87 -26.46 3.89
C HIS A 243 13.77 -26.21 5.41
N LEU A 244 13.02 -25.18 5.82
CA LEU A 244 12.63 -24.97 7.22
C LEU A 244 11.92 -26.25 7.70
N PRO A 245 12.37 -26.91 8.79
CA PRO A 245 11.77 -28.15 9.24
C PRO A 245 10.34 -27.89 9.71
N GLY A 246 9.37 -28.34 8.90
CA GLY A 246 7.94 -28.30 9.24
C GLY A 246 7.02 -27.64 8.20
N GLN A 247 7.53 -27.10 7.10
CA GLN A 247 6.71 -26.56 6.01
C GLN A 247 6.78 -27.48 4.78
N GLN A 248 5.89 -28.47 4.73
CA GLN A 248 5.59 -29.11 3.46
C GLN A 248 4.86 -28.07 2.58
N PRO A 249 5.28 -27.84 1.32
CA PRO A 249 4.48 -27.07 0.38
C PRO A 249 3.15 -27.80 0.20
N ALA A 250 2.03 -27.08 0.30
CA ALA A 250 0.73 -27.64 -0.04
C ALA A 250 0.78 -28.08 -1.51
N ASP A 251 0.61 -29.38 -1.75
CA ASP A 251 0.62 -29.94 -3.09
C ASP A 251 -0.45 -29.22 -3.93
N ALA A 252 -0.04 -28.70 -5.09
CA ALA A 252 -0.93 -28.08 -6.08
C ALA A 252 -1.92 -29.08 -6.72
N GLN A 253 -2.06 -30.28 -6.15
CA GLN A 253 -2.93 -31.35 -6.61
C GLN A 253 -4.30 -31.36 -5.91
N ASP A 254 -4.48 -30.53 -4.87
CA ASP A 254 -5.75 -30.43 -4.12
C ASP A 254 -6.65 -29.26 -4.56
N LEU A 255 -6.28 -28.54 -5.63
CA LEU A 255 -7.16 -27.55 -6.24
C LEU A 255 -8.20 -28.29 -7.10
N GLU A 256 -9.45 -28.34 -6.62
CA GLU A 256 -10.58 -28.78 -7.43
C GLU A 256 -10.63 -27.98 -8.75
N PRO A 257 -10.97 -28.61 -9.89
CA PRO A 257 -11.00 -27.92 -11.16
C PRO A 257 -12.00 -26.76 -11.14
N GLU A 258 -11.56 -25.60 -11.63
CA GLU A 258 -12.34 -24.39 -11.84
C GLU A 258 -13.72 -24.72 -12.47
N PRO A 259 -14.84 -24.23 -11.89
CA PRO A 259 -16.14 -24.41 -12.52
C PRO A 259 -16.21 -23.64 -13.85
N ASP A 260 -16.62 -24.34 -14.92
CA ASP A 260 -16.84 -23.76 -16.25
C ASP A 260 -17.99 -22.74 -16.23
N PHE A 261 -17.66 -21.45 -16.21
CA PHE A 261 -18.62 -20.36 -16.21
C PHE A 261 -19.29 -20.09 -17.58
N ASN A 262 -19.02 -20.90 -18.61
CA ASN A 262 -19.62 -20.73 -19.96
C ASN A 262 -20.82 -21.64 -20.25
N GLN A 263 -21.40 -22.30 -19.24
CA GLN A 263 -22.64 -23.07 -19.41
C GLN A 263 -23.73 -22.60 -18.43
N THR A 264 -24.38 -21.48 -18.73
CA THR A 264 -25.84 -21.23 -18.66
C THR A 264 -26.16 -19.82 -19.13
#